data_AF-A0A8S9ZCM9-F1
#
_entry.id   AF-A0A8S9ZCM9-F1
#
_cell.length_a   1.000
_cell.length_b   1.000
_cell.length_c   1.000
_cell.angle_alpha   90.00
_cell.angle_beta   90.00
_cell.angle_gamma   90.00
#
_symmetry.space_group_name_H-M   'P 1'
#
loop_
_entity.id
_entity.type
_entity.pdbx_description
1 polymer ?
#
loop_
_entity_poly.entity_id
_entity_poly.type
_entity_poly.pdbx_seq_one_letter_code
_entity_poly.pdbx_strand_id
1 'polypeptide(L)'
;MNIMLHWTLCSQLSNSRKRLLCFCLFGVGVYLLLVYLSFTAKFSQTVRVPFERSQNGRMLIVSPNSLNAIQSSWYFHSPMPGLLFSKFLDAFRPIVRHLSNTTLGGVADDVLQRCDFFLSDRTKLAIKAKYTDPRNYCFSQLEHYVKLEGVPTDIISSPNLNKSFEENNANYILPTYYRLPGNESVKTKAGITSCMKKKLPQRKALYQLLQYWIKFAHDHHILWWIACGTMLGSWRDKNMIPYDSDMDVAIFSSDETKLRALATPRSRMRDDEFNLIVRPGEYCPSGPGERISCDNRWVSTQEDTCAFCGPLARLMRNRQVFIDVFLVHLELRLDEKHGIVELGLLDESNDARFVPDPNLIFPLKSSKMMNLTVPMPRNPEHLLELLYGRDFRVPERKCDPLKGEWI
;
A
#
# COMPACT_ATOMS: atom_id res chain seq x y z
N MET A 1 -8.33 19.38 -47.48
CA MET A 1 -8.87 19.59 -48.84
C MET A 1 -10.29 19.05 -49.03
N ASN A 2 -10.69 17.92 -48.42
CA ASN A 2 -12.06 17.34 -48.57
C ASN A 2 -13.20 18.08 -47.84
N ILE A 3 -12.94 18.93 -46.85
CA ILE A 3 -13.98 19.62 -46.07
C ILE A 3 -14.61 20.80 -46.85
N MET A 4 -13.84 21.48 -47.72
CA MET A 4 -14.37 22.59 -48.52
C MET A 4 -15.29 22.13 -49.66
N LEU A 5 -15.04 20.94 -50.24
CA LEU A 5 -15.86 20.37 -51.32
C LEU A 5 -17.28 20.01 -50.87
N HIS A 6 -17.46 19.61 -49.61
CA HIS A 6 -18.78 19.27 -49.07
C HIS A 6 -19.67 20.49 -48.80
N TRP A 7 -19.06 21.65 -48.53
CA TRP A 7 -19.79 22.87 -48.21
C TRP A 7 -20.42 23.51 -49.46
N THR A 8 -19.75 23.40 -50.61
CA THR A 8 -20.27 23.86 -51.91
C THR A 8 -21.46 23.02 -52.39
N LEU A 9 -21.54 21.74 -52.02
CA LEU A 9 -22.63 20.84 -52.38
C LEU A 9 -23.91 21.07 -51.54
N CYS A 10 -23.80 21.37 -50.24
CA CYS A 10 -24.99 21.62 -49.41
C CYS A 10 -25.63 23.00 -49.68
N SER A 11 -24.87 24.01 -50.15
CA SER A 11 -25.39 25.37 -50.41
C SER A 11 -26.27 25.44 -51.67
N GLN A 12 -26.15 24.50 -52.61
CA GLN A 12 -26.95 24.45 -53.84
C GLN A 12 -28.30 23.73 -53.70
N LEU A 13 -28.62 23.14 -52.55
CA LEU A 13 -29.92 22.49 -52.34
C LEU A 13 -31.03 23.54 -52.29
N SER A 14 -32.01 23.50 -53.20
CA SER A 14 -33.11 24.48 -53.27
C SER A 14 -34.15 24.34 -52.15
N ASN A 15 -34.16 23.19 -51.47
CA ASN A 15 -35.15 22.86 -50.45
C ASN A 15 -34.60 23.16 -49.04
N SER A 16 -35.25 24.08 -48.34
CA SER A 16 -34.89 24.52 -46.98
C SER A 16 -34.84 23.38 -45.96
N ARG A 17 -35.67 22.33 -46.10
CA ARG A 17 -35.63 21.15 -45.23
C ARG A 17 -34.41 20.27 -45.49
N LYS A 18 -33.96 20.18 -46.75
CA LYS A 18 -32.74 19.42 -47.10
C LYS A 18 -31.47 20.15 -46.68
N ARG A 19 -31.45 21.49 -46.73
CA ARG A 19 -30.37 22.30 -46.15
C ARG A 19 -30.27 22.10 -44.64
N LEU A 20 -31.39 22.13 -43.93
CA LEU A 20 -31.42 21.92 -42.49
C LEU A 20 -30.91 20.51 -42.11
N LEU A 21 -31.27 19.49 -42.88
CA LEU A 21 -30.78 18.13 -42.68
C LEU A 21 -29.27 18.00 -42.94
N CYS A 22 -28.75 18.67 -43.98
CA CYS A 22 -27.30 18.78 -44.26
C CYS A 22 -26.57 19.43 -43.07
N PHE A 23 -27.11 20.53 -42.54
CA PHE A 23 -26.54 21.24 -41.38
C PHE A 23 -26.58 20.39 -40.10
N CYS A 24 -27.66 19.65 -39.86
CA CYS A 24 -27.75 18.75 -38.71
C CYS A 24 -26.76 17.59 -38.81
N LEU A 25 -26.63 16.96 -39.99
CA LEU A 25 -25.70 15.84 -40.17
C LEU A 25 -24.23 16.29 -40.11
N PHE A 26 -23.91 17.48 -40.64
CA PHE A 26 -22.57 18.05 -40.55
C PHE A 26 -22.24 18.50 -39.12
N GLY A 27 -23.21 19.10 -38.41
CA GLY A 27 -23.08 19.47 -37.00
C GLY A 27 -22.88 18.25 -36.09
N VAL A 28 -23.62 17.16 -36.34
CA VAL A 28 -23.45 15.89 -35.62
C VAL A 28 -22.11 15.24 -35.96
N GLY A 29 -21.67 15.27 -37.22
CA GLY A 29 -20.36 14.75 -37.63
C GLY A 29 -19.19 15.51 -37.02
N VAL A 30 -19.25 16.84 -36.99
CA VAL A 30 -18.24 17.70 -36.35
C VAL A 30 -18.28 17.54 -34.83
N TYR A 31 -19.47 17.44 -34.22
CA TYR A 31 -19.61 17.18 -32.78
C TYR A 31 -19.05 15.82 -32.40
N LEU A 32 -19.34 14.75 -33.16
CA LEU A 32 -18.78 13.42 -32.90
C LEU A 32 -17.26 13.38 -33.13
N LEU A 33 -16.74 14.11 -34.12
CA LEU A 33 -15.30 14.25 -34.35
C LEU A 33 -14.63 15.04 -33.21
N LEU A 34 -15.27 16.10 -32.69
CA LEU A 34 -14.78 16.88 -31.56
C LEU A 34 -14.88 16.10 -30.25
N VAL A 35 -15.93 15.31 -30.05
CA VAL A 35 -16.07 14.38 -28.92
C VAL A 35 -15.02 13.27 -29.02
N TYR A 36 -14.78 12.70 -30.20
CA TYR A 36 -13.73 11.72 -30.43
C TYR A 36 -12.34 12.31 -30.19
N LEU A 37 -12.07 13.52 -30.70
CA LEU A 37 -10.80 14.22 -30.48
C LEU A 37 -10.62 14.63 -29.02
N SER A 38 -11.69 15.00 -28.32
CA SER A 38 -11.71 15.30 -26.88
C SER A 38 -11.57 14.06 -26.01
N PHE A 39 -12.00 12.88 -26.49
CA PHE A 39 -11.71 11.59 -25.86
C PHE A 39 -10.25 11.15 -26.08
N THR A 40 -9.65 11.47 -27.23
CA THR A 40 -8.24 11.14 -27.52
C THR A 40 -7.23 12.14 -26.97
N ALA A 41 -7.65 13.36 -26.65
CA ALA A 41 -6.80 14.40 -26.08
C ALA A 41 -7.23 14.71 -24.65
N LYS A 42 -6.53 14.06 -23.70
CA LYS A 42 -6.60 14.26 -22.24
C LYS A 42 -7.87 13.74 -21.55
N PHE A 43 -7.75 12.57 -20.93
CA PHE A 43 -8.00 12.42 -19.49
C PHE A 43 -7.29 11.18 -18.92
N SER A 44 -6.18 11.43 -18.22
CA SER A 44 -5.82 10.66 -17.02
C SER A 44 -6.63 11.30 -15.89
N GLN A 45 -7.83 10.79 -15.62
CA GLN A 45 -8.56 11.11 -14.40
C GLN A 45 -9.00 9.82 -13.73
N THR A 46 -8.37 9.56 -12.59
CA THR A 46 -8.68 8.49 -11.66
C THR A 46 -10.05 8.76 -11.04
N VAL A 47 -11.05 7.96 -11.37
CA VAL A 47 -12.32 7.91 -10.62
C VAL A 47 -12.10 6.99 -9.42
N ARG A 48 -12.23 7.53 -8.20
CA ARG A 48 -12.17 6.73 -6.96
C ARG A 48 -13.56 6.28 -6.57
N VAL A 49 -13.73 4.97 -6.39
CA VAL A 49 -14.92 4.36 -5.78
C VAL A 49 -14.57 4.00 -4.33
N PRO A 50 -15.37 4.42 -3.32
CA PRO A 50 -15.14 3.99 -1.94
C PRO A 50 -15.65 2.55 -1.73
N PHE A 51 -14.93 1.77 -0.92
CA PHE A 51 -15.31 0.42 -0.51
C PHE A 51 -15.48 0.36 1.02
N GLU A 52 -16.40 -0.48 1.48
CA GLU A 52 -16.59 -0.84 2.89
C GLU A 52 -16.43 -2.36 3.07
N ARG A 53 -15.81 -2.76 4.19
CA ARG A 53 -15.57 -4.18 4.52
C ARG A 53 -16.74 -4.70 5.35
N SER A 54 -17.30 -5.86 5.01
CA SER A 54 -18.33 -6.48 5.85
C SER A 54 -17.71 -7.06 7.12
N GLN A 55 -18.49 -7.12 8.21
CA GLN A 55 -18.10 -7.65 9.52
C GLN A 55 -17.58 -9.11 9.49
N ASN A 56 -17.75 -9.81 8.37
CA ASN A 56 -17.34 -11.21 8.20
C ASN A 56 -16.05 -11.35 7.38
N GLY A 57 -15.32 -10.25 7.14
CA GLY A 57 -14.06 -10.24 6.40
C GLY A 57 -14.20 -10.32 4.88
N ARG A 58 -15.42 -10.35 4.33
CA ARG A 58 -15.68 -10.26 2.88
C ARG A 58 -15.84 -8.79 2.45
N MET A 59 -15.15 -8.39 1.39
CA MET A 59 -15.41 -7.11 0.71
C MET A 59 -16.77 -7.18 -0.01
N LEU A 60 -17.63 -6.21 0.23
CA LEU A 60 -18.88 -6.03 -0.50
C LEU A 60 -18.87 -4.63 -1.13
N ILE A 61 -19.24 -4.55 -2.41
CA ILE A 61 -19.48 -3.27 -3.07
C ILE A 61 -20.88 -2.81 -2.70
N VAL A 62 -21.00 -1.61 -2.14
CA VAL A 62 -22.29 -0.92 -2.05
C VAL A 62 -22.59 -0.37 -3.45
N SER A 63 -23.61 -0.94 -4.10
CA SER A 63 -24.10 -0.44 -5.39
C SER A 63 -24.61 1.00 -5.22
N PRO A 64 -24.26 1.95 -6.11
CA PRO A 64 -24.83 3.28 -6.12
C PRO A 64 -26.24 3.20 -6.71
N ASN A 65 -27.18 2.66 -5.95
CA ASN A 65 -28.61 2.80 -6.18
C ASN A 65 -29.35 2.90 -4.84
N SER A 66 -29.01 3.93 -4.08
CA SER A 66 -29.98 4.62 -3.23
C SER A 66 -30.23 5.99 -3.82
N LEU A 67 -31.23 6.07 -4.71
CA LEU A 67 -31.84 7.30 -5.19
C LEU A 67 -32.25 8.16 -4.00
N ASN A 68 -31.55 9.30 -3.82
CA ASN A 68 -32.00 10.59 -3.27
C ASN A 68 -30.84 11.27 -2.52
N ALA A 69 -29.92 11.92 -3.23
CA ALA A 69 -29.17 13.10 -2.77
C ALA A 69 -28.03 13.51 -3.72
N ILE A 70 -28.34 13.89 -4.97
CA ILE A 70 -27.51 14.89 -5.69
C ILE A 70 -28.49 15.79 -6.48
N GLN A 71 -29.26 16.59 -5.76
CA GLN A 71 -29.68 17.89 -6.26
C GLN A 71 -28.64 18.89 -5.76
N SER A 72 -27.72 19.31 -6.65
CA SER A 72 -27.32 20.72 -6.79
C SER A 72 -26.05 20.84 -7.64
N SER A 73 -26.04 21.90 -8.43
CA SER A 73 -24.88 22.57 -9.05
C SER A 73 -24.38 22.12 -10.43
N TRP A 74 -25.26 22.00 -11.43
CA TRP A 74 -24.88 22.37 -12.81
C TRP A 74 -26.02 23.12 -13.48
N TYR A 75 -25.92 24.45 -13.50
CA TYR A 75 -26.76 25.32 -14.33
C TYR A 75 -26.28 25.23 -15.79
N PHE A 76 -27.12 24.70 -16.67
CA PHE A 76 -27.06 25.01 -18.10
C PHE A 76 -28.43 25.55 -18.53
N HIS A 77 -28.43 26.78 -19.05
CA HIS A 77 -29.57 27.37 -19.72
C HIS A 77 -29.76 26.73 -21.09
N SER A 78 -30.85 25.98 -21.25
CA SER A 78 -31.76 25.91 -22.42
C SER A 78 -32.29 24.47 -22.65
N PRO A 79 -33.59 24.25 -22.91
CA PRO A 79 -34.19 22.92 -22.88
C PRO A 79 -34.10 22.20 -24.22
N MET A 80 -33.64 20.95 -24.23
CA MET A 80 -33.97 19.98 -25.29
C MET A 80 -35.13 19.08 -24.85
N PRO A 81 -36.03 18.65 -25.76
CA PRO A 81 -37.27 17.97 -25.40
C PRO A 81 -37.03 16.51 -24.98
N GLY A 82 -37.54 16.14 -23.80
CA GLY A 82 -37.36 14.82 -23.16
C GLY A 82 -37.85 13.59 -23.95
N LEU A 83 -38.48 13.77 -25.11
CA LEU A 83 -39.00 12.69 -25.94
C LEU A 83 -37.93 11.93 -26.75
N LEU A 84 -36.76 12.54 -26.99
CA LEU A 84 -35.65 11.91 -27.72
C LEU A 84 -34.75 11.07 -26.82
N PHE A 85 -34.65 11.42 -25.54
CA PHE A 85 -33.81 10.71 -24.58
C PHE A 85 -34.42 9.35 -24.15
N SER A 86 -35.75 9.27 -24.01
CA SER A 86 -36.41 8.00 -23.66
C SER A 86 -36.35 6.99 -24.80
N LYS A 87 -36.48 7.43 -26.07
CA LYS A 87 -36.37 6.55 -27.24
C LYS A 87 -34.94 6.05 -27.48
N PHE A 88 -33.93 6.84 -27.09
CA PHE A 88 -32.53 6.43 -27.12
C PHE A 88 -32.24 5.32 -26.09
N LEU A 89 -32.84 5.40 -24.90
CA LEU A 89 -32.70 4.39 -23.85
C LEU A 89 -33.45 3.07 -24.17
N ASP A 90 -34.60 3.14 -24.83
CA ASP A 90 -35.35 1.95 -25.23
C ASP A 90 -34.69 1.16 -26.39
N ALA A 91 -33.93 1.84 -27.26
CA ALA A 91 -33.18 1.20 -28.34
C ALA A 91 -31.95 0.41 -27.84
N PHE A 92 -31.37 0.80 -26.70
CA PHE A 92 -30.19 0.13 -26.11
C PHE A 92 -30.52 -0.91 -25.04
N ARG A 93 -31.77 -0.99 -24.60
CA ARG A 93 -32.26 -1.95 -23.60
C ARG A 93 -32.00 -3.43 -23.95
N PRO A 94 -32.08 -3.88 -25.21
CA PRO A 94 -31.76 -5.25 -25.58
C PRO A 94 -30.26 -5.56 -25.54
N ILE A 95 -29.40 -4.57 -25.84
CA ILE A 95 -27.94 -4.70 -25.84
C ILE A 95 -27.41 -4.74 -24.40
N VAL A 96 -27.99 -3.92 -23.52
CA VAL A 96 -27.66 -3.92 -22.09
C VAL A 96 -28.15 -5.20 -21.40
N ARG A 97 -29.30 -5.76 -21.80
CA ARG A 97 -29.77 -7.07 -21.30
C ARG A 97 -28.94 -8.26 -21.79
N HIS A 98 -28.26 -8.14 -22.93
CA HIS A 98 -27.38 -9.20 -23.42
C HIS A 98 -26.00 -9.17 -22.75
N LEU A 99 -25.54 -8.00 -22.31
CA LEU A 99 -24.29 -7.83 -21.55
C LEU A 99 -24.46 -8.04 -20.02
N SER A 100 -25.69 -8.02 -19.49
CA SER A 100 -25.96 -8.23 -18.06
C SER A 100 -26.23 -9.69 -17.65
N ASN A 101 -26.29 -10.63 -18.60
CA ASN A 101 -26.68 -12.02 -18.33
C ASN A 101 -25.51 -13.00 -18.21
N THR A 102 -24.27 -12.52 -18.16
CA THR A 102 -23.14 -13.33 -17.68
C THR A 102 -22.61 -12.69 -16.42
N THR A 103 -22.84 -13.36 -15.30
CA THR A 103 -22.30 -13.14 -13.95
C THR A 103 -20.77 -12.98 -13.86
N LEU A 104 -20.05 -13.01 -14.99
CA LEU A 104 -18.61 -12.75 -15.09
C LEU A 104 -18.24 -11.31 -15.44
N GLY A 105 -19.14 -10.50 -16.03
CA GLY A 105 -18.77 -9.16 -16.52
C GLY A 105 -18.38 -8.17 -15.41
N GLY A 106 -19.16 -8.14 -14.31
CA GLY A 106 -18.86 -7.28 -13.16
C GLY A 106 -17.68 -7.77 -12.31
N VAL A 107 -17.42 -9.08 -12.30
CA VAL A 107 -16.25 -9.66 -11.63
C VAL A 107 -14.99 -9.41 -12.45
N ALA A 108 -15.10 -9.44 -13.78
CA ALA A 108 -14.01 -9.11 -14.68
C ALA A 108 -13.61 -7.63 -14.55
N ASP A 109 -14.55 -6.68 -14.56
CA ASP A 109 -14.19 -5.26 -14.41
C ASP A 109 -13.64 -4.93 -13.01
N ASP A 110 -14.15 -5.56 -11.94
CA ASP A 110 -13.66 -5.40 -10.57
C ASP A 110 -12.24 -5.99 -10.38
N VAL A 111 -11.94 -7.12 -11.02
CA VAL A 111 -10.61 -7.75 -10.97
C VAL A 111 -9.63 -7.12 -11.96
N LEU A 112 -10.10 -6.55 -13.09
CA LEU A 112 -9.29 -5.72 -13.99
C LEU A 112 -8.85 -4.44 -13.30
N GLN A 113 -9.73 -3.80 -12.53
CA GLN A 113 -9.35 -2.67 -11.66
C GLN A 113 -8.32 -3.08 -10.61
N ARG A 114 -8.40 -4.31 -10.07
CA ARG A 114 -7.39 -4.85 -9.14
C ARG A 114 -6.05 -5.13 -9.84
N CYS A 115 -6.02 -5.75 -11.02
CA CYS A 115 -4.79 -5.89 -11.82
C CYS A 115 -4.16 -4.51 -12.08
N ASP A 116 -4.95 -3.51 -12.48
CA ASP A 116 -4.43 -2.15 -12.73
C ASP A 116 -3.95 -1.44 -11.45
N PHE A 117 -4.52 -1.78 -10.30
CA PHE A 117 -4.17 -1.20 -9.00
C PHE A 117 -2.90 -1.81 -8.38
N PHE A 118 -2.70 -3.12 -8.52
CA PHE A 118 -1.58 -3.83 -7.91
C PHE A 118 -0.30 -3.79 -8.77
N LEU A 119 -0.42 -3.65 -10.09
CA LEU A 119 0.73 -3.71 -10.98
C LEU A 119 1.41 -2.35 -11.13
N SER A 120 2.73 -2.34 -11.06
CA SER A 120 3.52 -1.13 -11.36
C SER A 120 3.32 -0.66 -12.80
N ASP A 121 3.48 0.64 -13.07
CA ASP A 121 3.26 1.18 -14.43
C ASP A 121 4.19 0.58 -15.48
N ARG A 122 5.41 0.20 -15.07
CA ARG A 122 6.37 -0.52 -15.91
C ARG A 122 5.84 -1.88 -16.34
N THR A 123 5.14 -2.57 -15.44
CA THR A 123 4.52 -3.87 -15.69
C THR A 123 3.37 -3.78 -16.70
N LYS A 124 2.54 -2.74 -16.57
CA LYS A 124 1.39 -2.50 -17.46
C LYS A 124 1.81 -2.35 -18.93
N LEU A 125 2.89 -1.60 -19.18
CA LEU A 125 3.46 -1.39 -20.51
C LEU A 125 3.94 -2.69 -21.15
N ALA A 126 4.61 -3.54 -20.39
CA ALA A 126 5.24 -4.74 -20.88
C ALA A 126 4.19 -5.83 -21.22
N ILE A 127 3.13 -5.94 -20.42
CA ILE A 127 2.01 -6.87 -20.65
C ILE A 127 1.22 -6.51 -21.91
N LYS A 128 0.97 -5.21 -22.13
CA LYS A 128 0.23 -4.67 -23.28
C LYS A 128 0.91 -4.97 -24.63
N ALA A 129 2.22 -5.20 -24.62
CA ALA A 129 3.01 -5.43 -25.83
C ALA A 129 3.00 -6.88 -26.34
N LYS A 130 2.65 -7.88 -25.51
CA LYS A 130 3.01 -9.29 -25.79
C LYS A 130 1.85 -10.30 -25.81
N TYR A 131 0.65 -9.96 -25.32
CA TYR A 131 -0.48 -10.90 -25.23
C TYR A 131 -1.76 -10.37 -25.89
N THR A 132 -2.49 -11.26 -26.56
CA THR A 132 -3.82 -11.00 -27.16
C THR A 132 -4.94 -10.91 -26.14
N ASP A 133 -4.77 -11.53 -24.96
CA ASP A 133 -5.61 -11.30 -23.79
C ASP A 133 -4.83 -11.45 -22.46
N PRO A 134 -4.20 -10.38 -21.97
CA PRO A 134 -3.43 -10.38 -20.72
C PRO A 134 -4.26 -10.64 -19.45
N ARG A 135 -5.59 -10.72 -19.58
CA ARG A 135 -6.53 -10.76 -18.45
C ARG A 135 -6.57 -12.17 -17.84
N ASN A 136 -6.66 -13.23 -18.65
CA ASN A 136 -6.84 -14.60 -18.10
C ASN A 136 -5.67 -15.09 -17.23
N TYR A 137 -4.43 -14.71 -17.54
CA TYR A 137 -3.26 -15.08 -16.73
C TYR A 137 -3.19 -14.28 -15.42
N CYS A 138 -3.35 -12.95 -15.49
CA CYS A 138 -3.39 -12.06 -14.32
C CYS A 138 -4.45 -12.54 -13.33
N PHE A 139 -5.64 -12.91 -13.82
CA PHE A 139 -6.75 -13.39 -13.00
C PHE A 139 -6.46 -14.71 -12.27
N SER A 140 -5.93 -15.73 -12.96
CA SER A 140 -5.65 -17.04 -12.35
C SER A 140 -4.60 -16.96 -11.23
N GLN A 141 -3.61 -16.08 -11.40
CA GLN A 141 -2.60 -15.82 -10.38
C GLN A 141 -3.20 -14.97 -9.26
N LEU A 142 -3.88 -13.86 -9.56
CA LEU A 142 -4.52 -13.00 -8.54
C LEU A 142 -5.54 -13.76 -7.69
N GLU A 143 -6.35 -14.66 -8.23
CA GLU A 143 -7.27 -15.47 -7.42
C GLU A 143 -6.56 -16.36 -6.39
N HIS A 144 -5.34 -16.81 -6.70
CA HIS A 144 -4.48 -17.52 -5.74
C HIS A 144 -3.98 -16.55 -4.65
N TYR A 145 -3.57 -15.33 -5.01
CA TYR A 145 -3.04 -14.33 -4.07
C TYR A 145 -4.10 -13.60 -3.25
N VAL A 146 -5.32 -13.40 -3.77
CA VAL A 146 -6.47 -12.87 -3.00
C VAL A 146 -6.85 -13.83 -1.87
N LYS A 147 -6.52 -15.13 -1.99
CA LYS A 147 -6.70 -16.12 -0.91
C LYS A 147 -5.54 -16.15 0.09
N LEU A 148 -4.40 -15.54 -0.24
CA LEU A 148 -3.23 -15.43 0.61
C LEU A 148 -3.38 -14.31 1.65
N GLU A 149 -4.44 -13.50 1.54
CA GLU A 149 -4.82 -12.44 2.47
C GLU A 149 -5.36 -13.00 3.78
N GLY A 150 -4.62 -12.76 4.86
CA GLY A 150 -5.10 -13.06 6.21
C GLY A 150 -4.18 -12.49 7.26
N VAL A 151 -4.65 -11.47 7.97
CA VAL A 151 -4.08 -11.14 9.29
C VAL A 151 -4.58 -12.23 10.24
N PRO A 152 -3.70 -12.90 11.00
CA PRO A 152 -4.14 -13.85 12.00
C PRO A 152 -5.20 -13.27 12.95
N THR A 153 -6.31 -13.98 13.13
CA THR A 153 -7.49 -13.50 13.86
C THR A 153 -7.23 -13.26 15.35
N ASP A 154 -6.19 -13.89 15.90
CA ASP A 154 -5.83 -13.82 17.32
C ASP A 154 -5.06 -12.53 17.70
N ILE A 155 -4.65 -11.71 16.74
CA ILE A 155 -3.86 -10.49 16.99
C ILE A 155 -4.66 -9.49 17.83
N ILE A 156 -5.90 -9.20 17.43
CA ILE A 156 -6.73 -8.16 18.06
C ILE A 156 -7.42 -8.68 19.32
N SER A 157 -7.78 -9.97 19.35
CA SER A 157 -8.31 -10.61 20.55
C SER A 157 -7.24 -10.96 21.59
N SER A 158 -5.97 -10.65 21.32
CA SER A 158 -4.87 -10.98 22.23
C SER A 158 -5.02 -10.23 23.55
N PRO A 159 -5.07 -10.92 24.71
CA PRO A 159 -5.21 -10.26 26.01
C PRO A 159 -4.01 -9.38 26.35
N ASN A 160 -2.86 -9.61 25.70
CA ASN A 160 -1.66 -8.81 25.89
C ASN A 160 -1.75 -7.43 25.22
N LEU A 161 -2.65 -7.21 24.26
CA LEU A 161 -2.76 -5.95 23.52
C LEU A 161 -3.15 -4.76 24.40
N ASN A 162 -3.79 -5.01 25.54
CA ASN A 162 -4.24 -3.96 26.47
C ASN A 162 -3.40 -3.87 27.75
N LYS A 163 -2.37 -4.72 27.89
CA LYS A 163 -1.45 -4.67 29.04
C LYS A 163 -0.40 -3.59 28.85
N SER A 164 0.09 -3.05 29.95
CA SER A 164 1.24 -2.13 29.97
C SER A 164 2.53 -2.83 29.53
N PHE A 165 3.54 -2.02 29.22
CA PHE A 165 4.88 -2.54 28.90
C PHE A 165 5.43 -3.35 30.08
N GLU A 166 5.27 -2.85 31.30
CA GLU A 166 5.76 -3.47 32.53
C GLU A 166 5.13 -4.85 32.74
N GLU A 167 3.81 -4.97 32.57
CA GLU A 167 3.11 -6.26 32.68
C GLU A 167 3.56 -7.28 31.62
N ASN A 168 3.86 -6.83 30.41
CA ASN A 168 4.23 -7.71 29.30
C ASN A 168 5.72 -8.01 29.18
N ASN A 169 6.60 -7.17 29.74
CA ASN A 169 8.06 -7.24 29.57
C ASN A 169 8.84 -7.18 30.89
N ALA A 170 8.21 -7.43 32.04
CA ALA A 170 8.85 -7.39 33.36
C ALA A 170 10.19 -8.14 33.44
N ASN A 171 10.32 -9.26 32.73
CA ASN A 171 11.43 -10.20 32.88
C ASN A 171 12.28 -10.38 31.61
N TYR A 172 12.49 -9.32 30.80
CA TYR A 172 13.35 -9.46 29.62
C TYR A 172 14.82 -9.70 29.99
N ILE A 173 15.22 -10.97 29.97
CA ILE A 173 16.58 -11.43 30.17
C ILE A 173 17.28 -11.49 28.80
N LEU A 174 18.44 -10.84 28.70
CA LEU A 174 19.21 -10.83 27.46
C LEU A 174 19.68 -12.27 27.12
N PRO A 175 19.33 -12.84 25.96
CA PRO A 175 19.76 -14.19 25.57
C PRO A 175 21.28 -14.35 25.53
N THR A 176 21.76 -15.57 25.74
CA THR A 176 23.21 -15.88 25.82
C THR A 176 23.93 -15.66 24.50
N TYR A 177 23.28 -15.85 23.35
CA TYR A 177 23.89 -15.64 22.03
C TYR A 177 24.14 -14.16 21.69
N TYR A 178 23.54 -13.23 22.44
CA TYR A 178 23.90 -11.81 22.41
C TYR A 178 25.09 -11.47 23.33
N ARG A 179 25.70 -12.44 24.00
CA ARG A 179 26.85 -12.21 24.90
C ARG A 179 28.11 -12.74 24.24
N LEU A 180 29.23 -12.04 24.44
CA LEU A 180 30.53 -12.60 24.11
C LEU A 180 30.81 -13.80 25.02
N PRO A 181 31.54 -14.83 24.53
CA PRO A 181 32.02 -15.90 25.38
C PRO A 181 32.93 -15.29 26.45
N GLY A 182 32.47 -15.27 27.69
CA GLY A 182 33.30 -14.94 28.84
C GLY A 182 33.78 -16.24 29.49
N ASN A 183 35.00 -16.25 30.02
CA ASN A 183 35.45 -17.33 30.92
C ASN A 183 34.43 -17.47 32.07
N GLU A 184 33.63 -18.53 32.05
CA GLU A 184 32.63 -18.86 33.09
C GLU A 184 33.25 -18.99 34.49
N SER A 185 34.58 -19.03 34.57
CA SER A 185 35.40 -19.06 35.78
C SER A 185 35.54 -17.71 36.49
N VAL A 186 35.10 -16.60 35.89
CA VAL A 186 35.06 -15.30 36.59
C VAL A 186 33.80 -15.23 37.46
N LYS A 187 33.82 -16.00 38.55
CA LYS A 187 32.99 -15.72 39.73
C LYS A 187 33.49 -14.42 40.34
N THR A 188 32.94 -13.28 39.94
CA THR A 188 33.29 -12.00 40.58
C THR A 188 32.13 -11.42 41.36
N LYS A 189 32.40 -11.26 42.65
CA LYS A 189 31.69 -10.43 43.62
C LYS A 189 31.71 -8.96 43.18
N ALA A 190 30.86 -8.57 42.23
CA ALA A 190 30.35 -7.21 42.00
C ALA A 190 29.46 -7.28 40.76
N GLY A 191 28.21 -6.82 40.89
CA GLY A 191 27.14 -7.04 39.92
C GLY A 191 27.52 -6.85 38.46
N ILE A 192 27.13 -7.81 37.62
CA ILE A 192 27.26 -7.77 36.16
C ILE A 192 26.71 -6.41 35.67
N THR A 193 27.57 -5.59 35.08
CA THR A 193 27.15 -4.42 34.30
C THR A 193 26.48 -4.96 33.04
N SER A 194 25.18 -5.24 33.11
CA SER A 194 24.41 -5.63 31.92
C SER A 194 24.65 -4.60 30.82
N CYS A 195 24.98 -5.05 29.60
CA CYS A 195 25.13 -4.11 28.50
C CYS A 195 23.92 -3.20 28.39
N MET A 196 24.19 -1.93 28.10
CA MET A 196 23.18 -0.90 27.95
C MET A 196 22.23 -1.30 26.82
N LYS A 197 21.11 -1.92 27.17
CA LYS A 197 19.93 -2.00 26.31
C LYS A 197 19.51 -0.56 25.97
N LYS A 198 18.81 -0.34 24.85
CA LYS A 198 18.12 0.96 24.70
C LYS A 198 17.36 1.32 25.96
N LYS A 199 17.39 2.61 26.30
CA LYS A 199 16.83 3.12 27.56
C LYS A 199 15.39 2.64 27.70
N LEU A 200 15.04 2.18 28.90
CA LEU A 200 13.71 1.67 29.23
C LEU A 200 12.55 2.56 28.71
N PRO A 201 12.62 3.92 28.80
CA PRO A 201 11.58 4.79 28.23
C PRO A 201 11.39 4.63 26.72
N GLN A 202 12.47 4.43 25.96
CA GLN A 202 12.41 4.25 24.50
C GLN A 202 11.69 2.96 24.13
N ARG A 203 12.04 1.85 24.78
CA ARG A 203 11.39 0.54 24.58
C ARG A 203 9.92 0.58 24.96
N LYS A 204 9.59 1.26 26.06
CA LYS A 204 8.19 1.49 26.47
C LYS A 204 7.42 2.31 25.43
N ALA A 205 8.05 3.33 24.85
CA ALA A 205 7.41 4.15 23.83
C ALA A 205 7.19 3.39 22.52
N LEU A 206 8.17 2.58 22.06
CA LEU A 206 8.00 1.69 20.90
C LEU A 206 6.93 0.63 21.12
N TYR A 207 6.85 0.06 22.33
CA TYR A 207 5.76 -0.85 22.71
C TYR A 207 4.39 -0.20 22.55
N GLN A 208 4.23 1.03 23.06
CA GLN A 208 2.98 1.78 22.94
C GLN A 208 2.66 2.13 21.49
N LEU A 209 3.68 2.49 20.69
CA LEU A 209 3.52 2.70 19.25
C LEU A 209 3.05 1.44 18.54
N LEU A 210 3.60 0.27 18.89
CA LEU A 210 3.20 -1.00 18.28
C LEU A 210 1.78 -1.40 18.70
N GLN A 211 1.39 -1.18 19.97
CA GLN A 211 0.00 -1.36 20.40
C GLN A 211 -0.97 -0.46 19.64
N TYR A 212 -0.58 0.80 19.42
CA TYR A 212 -1.38 1.74 18.63
C TYR A 212 -1.47 1.31 17.17
N TRP A 213 -0.33 0.95 16.55
CA TRP A 213 -0.28 0.46 15.17
C TRP A 213 -1.18 -0.76 14.96
N ILE A 214 -1.13 -1.75 15.87
CA ILE A 214 -1.98 -2.94 15.80
C ILE A 214 -3.47 -2.55 15.72
N LYS A 215 -3.92 -1.65 16.60
CA LYS A 215 -5.32 -1.16 16.63
C LYS A 215 -5.65 -0.33 15.37
N PHE A 216 -4.78 0.63 15.05
CA PHE A 216 -4.91 1.50 13.88
C PHE A 216 -5.05 0.71 12.58
N ALA A 217 -4.16 -0.26 12.35
CA ALA A 217 -4.19 -1.08 11.15
C ALA A 217 -5.46 -1.95 11.08
N HIS A 218 -5.94 -2.47 12.21
CA HIS A 218 -7.21 -3.20 12.26
C HIS A 218 -8.40 -2.30 11.91
N ASP A 219 -8.49 -1.14 12.56
CA ASP A 219 -9.62 -0.21 12.44
C ASP A 219 -9.72 0.39 11.03
N HIS A 220 -8.58 0.54 10.35
CA HIS A 220 -8.51 1.01 8.95
C HIS A 220 -8.36 -0.11 7.92
N HIS A 221 -8.46 -1.37 8.36
CA HIS A 221 -8.37 -2.55 7.49
C HIS A 221 -7.12 -2.54 6.60
N ILE A 222 -5.96 -2.30 7.21
CA ILE A 222 -4.65 -2.31 6.57
C ILE A 222 -4.03 -3.67 6.84
N LEU A 223 -3.67 -4.39 5.78
CA LEU A 223 -2.92 -5.64 5.87
C LEU A 223 -1.44 -5.30 6.07
N TRP A 224 -0.83 -5.86 7.12
CA TRP A 224 0.54 -5.54 7.48
C TRP A 224 1.26 -6.74 8.09
N TRP A 225 2.58 -6.66 8.15
CA TRP A 225 3.44 -7.60 8.87
C TRP A 225 4.69 -6.90 9.40
N ILE A 226 5.34 -7.49 10.41
CA ILE A 226 6.64 -7.00 10.89
C ILE A 226 7.72 -7.21 9.82
N ALA A 227 8.63 -6.26 9.67
CA ALA A 227 9.70 -6.28 8.66
C ALA A 227 11.09 -6.07 9.30
N CYS A 228 12.14 -6.19 8.50
CA CYS A 228 13.52 -5.85 8.87
C CYS A 228 13.99 -6.32 10.26
N GLY A 229 14.63 -5.44 11.04
CA GLY A 229 15.17 -5.74 12.37
C GLY A 229 14.08 -6.16 13.36
N THR A 230 12.85 -5.67 13.15
CA THR A 230 11.67 -6.05 13.94
C THR A 230 11.28 -7.51 13.69
N MET A 231 11.26 -7.95 12.43
CA MET A 231 11.05 -9.37 12.09
C MET A 231 12.18 -10.24 12.65
N LEU A 232 13.43 -9.79 12.53
CA LEU A 232 14.59 -10.52 13.02
C LEU A 232 14.56 -10.71 14.54
N GLY A 233 14.27 -9.64 15.30
CA GLY A 233 14.10 -9.71 16.74
C GLY A 233 12.95 -10.64 17.15
N SER A 234 11.79 -10.51 16.48
CA SER A 234 10.66 -11.41 16.70
C SER A 234 11.05 -12.87 16.44
N TRP A 235 11.85 -13.14 15.40
CA TRP A 235 12.32 -14.48 15.09
C TRP A 235 13.28 -15.02 16.17
N ARG A 236 14.28 -14.22 16.58
CA ARG A 236 15.36 -14.62 17.52
C ARG A 236 14.86 -14.90 18.93
N ASP A 237 14.25 -13.92 19.61
CA ASP A 237 13.84 -14.01 21.01
C ASP A 237 12.45 -13.46 21.29
N LYS A 238 11.65 -13.24 20.25
CA LYS A 238 10.31 -12.64 20.38
C LYS A 238 10.36 -11.22 20.97
N ASN A 239 11.50 -10.54 20.81
CA ASN A 239 11.72 -9.21 21.36
C ASN A 239 12.40 -8.28 20.34
N MET A 240 12.46 -7.01 20.67
CA MET A 240 13.23 -6.04 19.89
C MET A 240 14.72 -6.29 20.13
N ILE A 241 15.52 -6.23 19.05
CA ILE A 241 16.97 -6.34 19.15
C ILE A 241 17.47 -5.30 20.16
N PRO A 242 18.34 -5.68 21.13
CA PRO A 242 18.67 -4.83 22.28
C PRO A 242 19.21 -3.42 21.96
N TYR A 243 19.84 -3.27 20.80
CA TYR A 243 20.52 -2.06 20.35
C TYR A 243 19.80 -1.31 19.21
N ASP A 244 18.69 -1.84 18.68
CA ASP A 244 17.87 -1.14 17.67
C ASP A 244 17.19 0.10 18.28
N SER A 245 16.76 1.07 17.46
CA SER A 245 16.16 2.34 17.94
C SER A 245 14.69 2.53 17.61
N ASP A 246 14.17 1.66 16.77
CA ASP A 246 12.95 1.82 15.99
C ASP A 246 12.33 0.44 15.70
N MET A 247 11.17 0.43 15.09
CA MET A 247 10.55 -0.79 14.58
C MET A 247 10.09 -0.59 13.15
N ASP A 248 9.92 -1.68 12.42
CA ASP A 248 9.61 -1.70 11.01
C ASP A 248 8.41 -2.59 10.75
N VAL A 249 7.48 -2.08 9.97
CA VAL A 249 6.34 -2.83 9.44
C VAL A 249 6.26 -2.63 7.94
N ALA A 250 5.72 -3.62 7.25
CA ALA A 250 5.44 -3.57 5.83
C ALA A 250 3.93 -3.64 5.60
N ILE A 251 3.48 -2.92 4.57
CA ILE A 251 2.10 -2.95 4.05
C ILE A 251 2.14 -3.10 2.53
N PHE A 252 1.03 -3.47 1.92
CA PHE A 252 0.94 -3.42 0.46
C PHE A 252 0.84 -1.99 -0.06
N SER A 253 1.44 -1.73 -1.22
CA SER A 253 1.37 -0.43 -1.90
C SER A 253 -0.05 -0.01 -2.29
N SER A 254 -0.97 -0.96 -2.41
CA SER A 254 -2.41 -0.71 -2.52
C SER A 254 -2.98 0.16 -1.39
N ASP A 255 -2.39 0.13 -0.20
CA ASP A 255 -2.83 0.95 0.94
C ASP A 255 -2.18 2.34 0.98
N GLU A 256 -1.28 2.69 0.04
CA GLU A 256 -0.56 3.96 0.07
C GLU A 256 -1.49 5.18 0.08
N THR A 257 -2.46 5.23 -0.84
CA THR A 257 -3.41 6.36 -0.91
C THR A 257 -4.22 6.48 0.38
N LYS A 258 -4.61 5.35 0.97
CA LYS A 258 -5.32 5.30 2.25
C LYS A 258 -4.43 5.84 3.37
N LEU A 259 -3.18 5.40 3.45
CA LEU A 259 -2.24 5.82 4.49
C LEU A 259 -1.92 7.32 4.41
N ARG A 260 -1.77 7.86 3.19
CA ARG A 260 -1.59 9.30 2.94
C ARG A 260 -2.81 10.11 3.40
N ALA A 261 -4.03 9.59 3.20
CA ALA A 261 -5.26 10.26 3.64
C ALA A 261 -5.43 10.24 5.17
N LEU A 262 -4.89 9.22 5.85
CA LEU A 262 -4.92 9.08 7.30
C LEU A 262 -3.77 9.83 8.01
N ALA A 263 -2.82 10.39 7.25
CA ALA A 263 -1.65 11.03 7.81
C ALA A 263 -1.98 12.34 8.53
N THR A 264 -1.36 12.53 9.70
CA THR A 264 -1.33 13.80 10.42
C THR A 264 -0.48 14.80 9.64
N PRO A 265 -1.03 15.98 9.27
CA PRO A 265 -0.21 17.04 8.69
C PRO A 265 0.91 17.44 9.67
N ARG A 266 2.14 17.60 9.19
CA ARG A 266 3.30 17.97 10.03
C ARG A 266 3.04 19.24 10.87
N SER A 267 2.35 20.22 10.30
CA SER A 267 1.94 21.46 10.98
C SER A 267 0.96 21.28 12.14
N ARG A 268 0.36 20.09 12.29
CA ARG A 268 -0.60 19.74 13.34
C ARG A 268 -0.08 18.66 14.28
N MET A 269 1.19 18.29 14.16
CA MET A 269 1.77 17.28 15.05
C MET A 269 1.79 17.75 16.49
N ARG A 270 1.46 16.84 17.41
CA ARG A 270 1.52 17.06 18.85
C ARG A 270 2.39 16.01 19.50
N ASP A 271 3.29 16.43 20.39
CA ASP A 271 4.29 15.52 20.96
C ASP A 271 3.64 14.44 21.83
N ASP A 272 2.60 14.78 22.58
CA ASP A 272 1.87 13.90 23.48
C ASP A 272 0.96 12.88 22.77
N GLU A 273 0.75 13.05 21.46
CA GLU A 273 -0.13 12.23 20.64
C GLU A 273 0.61 11.28 19.68
N PHE A 274 -0.14 10.32 19.15
CA PHE A 274 0.31 9.50 18.03
C PHE A 274 0.17 10.28 16.73
N ASN A 275 1.26 10.39 15.98
CA ASN A 275 1.29 11.09 14.71
C ASN A 275 1.73 10.11 13.63
N LEU A 276 0.88 9.89 12.63
CA LEU A 276 1.24 9.18 11.42
C LEU A 276 1.66 10.21 10.37
N ILE A 277 2.93 10.27 10.00
CA ILE A 277 3.41 11.19 8.97
C ILE A 277 3.92 10.41 7.76
N VAL A 278 3.76 10.99 6.57
CA VAL A 278 4.20 10.36 5.31
C VAL A 278 5.35 11.13 4.66
N ARG A 279 6.17 10.44 3.86
CA ARG A 279 7.16 11.09 3.00
C ARG A 279 6.45 11.99 1.98
N PRO A 280 7.00 13.18 1.66
CA PRO A 280 6.35 14.13 0.75
C PRO A 280 6.27 13.64 -0.71
N GLY A 281 7.30 12.89 -1.15
CA GLY A 281 7.42 12.44 -2.54
C GLY A 281 7.56 10.93 -2.68
N GLU A 282 8.27 10.54 -3.73
CA GLU A 282 8.59 9.16 -4.08
C GLU A 282 9.67 8.55 -3.16
N TYR A 283 9.81 7.22 -3.25
CA TYR A 283 10.88 6.49 -2.60
C TYR A 283 12.27 6.94 -3.09
N CYS A 284 13.22 7.12 -2.18
CA CYS A 284 14.60 7.49 -2.52
C CYS A 284 15.62 6.61 -1.76
N PRO A 285 16.10 5.53 -2.41
CA PRO A 285 17.10 4.64 -1.82
C PRO A 285 18.50 5.28 -1.79
N SER A 286 18.81 6.15 -2.76
CA SER A 286 20.10 6.81 -2.86
C SER A 286 19.96 8.23 -3.43
N GLY A 287 20.52 9.23 -2.76
CA GLY A 287 20.54 10.64 -3.20
C GLY A 287 19.67 11.58 -2.35
N PRO A 288 19.69 12.90 -2.65
CA PRO A 288 18.85 13.86 -1.97
C PRO A 288 17.40 13.68 -2.42
N GLY A 289 16.63 12.94 -1.64
CA GLY A 289 15.19 12.85 -1.80
C GLY A 289 14.44 14.00 -1.14
N GLU A 290 13.19 14.19 -1.54
CA GLU A 290 12.30 15.17 -0.93
C GLU A 290 12.04 14.85 0.55
N ARG A 291 12.32 15.80 1.43
CA ARG A 291 12.15 15.65 2.89
C ARG A 291 11.55 16.91 3.48
N ILE A 292 10.71 16.72 4.50
CA ILE A 292 10.15 17.81 5.30
C ILE A 292 10.45 17.51 6.77
N SER A 293 11.13 18.45 7.44
CA SER A 293 11.46 18.39 8.87
C SER A 293 10.21 18.45 9.76
N CYS A 294 10.37 18.20 11.06
CA CYS A 294 9.25 18.23 12.01
C CYS A 294 8.64 19.62 12.15
N ASP A 295 9.42 20.68 11.85
CA ASP A 295 8.96 22.07 11.86
C ASP A 295 8.41 22.51 10.49
N ASN A 296 8.05 21.54 9.63
CA ASN A 296 7.45 21.77 8.32
C ASN A 296 8.36 22.56 7.35
N ARG A 297 9.69 22.37 7.44
CA ARG A 297 10.67 22.98 6.53
C ARG A 297 11.18 21.94 5.52
N TRP A 298 11.32 22.33 4.26
CA TRP A 298 11.98 21.51 3.25
C TRP A 298 13.47 21.41 3.54
N VAL A 299 14.00 20.19 3.54
CA VAL A 299 15.41 19.90 3.85
C VAL A 299 15.96 18.89 2.85
N SER A 300 17.27 18.91 2.61
CA SER A 300 17.93 18.01 1.64
C SER A 300 18.53 16.75 2.28
N THR A 301 18.65 16.72 3.61
CA THR A 301 19.19 15.61 4.39
C THR A 301 18.25 15.25 5.54
N GLN A 302 18.52 14.13 6.22
CA GLN A 302 17.76 13.72 7.40
C GLN A 302 18.20 14.51 8.63
N GLU A 303 17.77 15.78 8.71
CA GLU A 303 18.09 16.67 9.84
C GLU A 303 17.39 16.25 11.15
N ASP A 304 16.20 15.64 11.04
CA ASP A 304 15.42 15.13 12.17
C ASP A 304 14.64 13.85 11.80
N THR A 305 13.83 13.35 12.74
CA THR A 305 13.04 12.11 12.59
C THR A 305 11.89 12.25 11.59
N CYS A 306 11.45 13.47 11.24
CA CYS A 306 10.40 13.70 10.26
C CYS A 306 10.95 13.86 8.83
N ALA A 307 12.24 14.22 8.71
CA ALA A 307 12.97 14.42 7.46
C ALA A 307 13.40 13.09 6.80
N PHE A 308 12.46 12.17 6.55
CA PHE A 308 12.71 10.89 5.89
C PHE A 308 12.18 10.85 4.47
N CYS A 309 12.74 9.94 3.68
CA CYS A 309 12.35 9.70 2.29
C CYS A 309 12.40 8.20 1.89
N GLY A 310 12.89 7.35 2.80
CA GLY A 310 12.94 5.89 2.67
C GLY A 310 11.57 5.23 2.95
N PRO A 311 11.12 5.08 4.21
CA PRO A 311 9.78 4.51 4.44
C PRO A 311 8.68 5.41 3.86
N LEU A 312 7.51 4.83 3.54
CA LEU A 312 6.35 5.63 3.14
C LEU A 312 5.88 6.50 4.30
N ALA A 313 5.83 5.92 5.51
CA ALA A 313 5.34 6.62 6.68
C ALA A 313 6.14 6.32 7.94
N ARG A 314 6.00 7.20 8.92
CA ARG A 314 6.43 7.00 10.31
C ARG A 314 5.24 7.20 11.22
N LEU A 315 4.94 6.19 12.04
CA LEU A 315 4.09 6.37 13.22
C LEU A 315 4.99 6.75 14.39
N MET A 316 4.78 7.91 15.00
CA MET A 316 5.66 8.44 16.04
C MET A 316 4.92 9.11 17.19
N ARG A 317 5.62 9.20 18.32
CA ARG A 317 5.22 9.96 19.52
C ARG A 317 6.46 10.66 20.09
N ASN A 318 6.30 11.89 20.59
CA ASN A 318 7.39 12.74 21.11
C ASN A 318 8.55 13.01 20.10
N ARG A 319 8.33 12.89 18.79
CA ARG A 319 9.33 13.13 17.71
C ARG A 319 10.66 12.37 17.83
N GLN A 320 10.80 11.39 18.71
CA GLN A 320 12.06 10.68 18.96
C GLN A 320 12.01 9.19 18.61
N VAL A 321 10.87 8.56 18.87
CA VAL A 321 10.64 7.14 18.57
C VAL A 321 9.62 7.01 17.46
N PHE A 322 9.84 6.03 16.58
CA PHE A 322 8.98 5.80 15.45
C PHE A 322 8.92 4.32 15.06
N ILE A 323 7.84 3.98 14.37
CA ILE A 323 7.70 2.78 13.57
C ILE A 323 7.74 3.20 12.10
N ASP A 324 8.70 2.69 11.36
CA ASP A 324 8.80 2.85 9.91
C ASP A 324 7.80 1.94 9.21
N VAL A 325 7.05 2.50 8.26
CA VAL A 325 6.05 1.79 7.44
C VAL A 325 6.55 1.75 6.00
N PHE A 326 6.95 0.57 5.55
CA PHE A 326 7.44 0.33 4.20
C PHE A 326 6.36 -0.20 3.27
N LEU A 327 6.47 0.14 1.99
CA LEU A 327 5.61 -0.42 0.96
C LEU A 327 6.20 -1.68 0.35
N VAL A 328 5.32 -2.63 0.07
CA VAL A 328 5.60 -3.82 -0.72
C VAL A 328 4.68 -3.81 -1.92
N HIS A 329 5.28 -3.79 -3.12
CA HIS A 329 4.55 -3.74 -4.38
C HIS A 329 4.45 -5.15 -4.97
N LEU A 330 3.32 -5.46 -5.61
CA LEU A 330 3.21 -6.65 -6.42
C LEU A 330 3.86 -6.37 -7.78
N GLU A 331 4.86 -7.16 -8.19
CA GLU A 331 5.58 -6.93 -9.45
C GLU A 331 5.53 -8.19 -10.33
N LEU A 332 5.14 -8.01 -11.60
CA LEU A 332 5.30 -9.05 -12.63
C LEU A 332 6.53 -8.73 -13.47
N ARG A 333 7.48 -9.66 -13.51
CA ARG A 333 8.68 -9.59 -14.33
C ARG A 333 8.50 -10.40 -15.60
N LEU A 334 8.73 -9.73 -16.73
CA LEU A 334 8.66 -10.33 -18.05
C LEU A 334 10.08 -10.64 -18.55
N ASP A 335 10.25 -11.82 -19.14
CA ASP A 335 11.37 -12.11 -20.02
C ASP A 335 11.00 -11.67 -21.45
N GLU A 336 11.85 -10.82 -22.02
CA GLU A 336 11.74 -10.32 -23.39
C GLU A 336 11.71 -11.47 -24.42
N LYS A 337 12.32 -12.62 -24.13
CA LYS A 337 12.32 -13.80 -25.02
C LYS A 337 11.11 -14.71 -24.86
N HIS A 338 10.60 -14.94 -23.64
CA HIS A 338 9.61 -16.00 -23.38
C HIS A 338 8.23 -15.54 -22.88
N GLY A 339 8.06 -14.30 -22.39
CA GLY A 339 6.78 -13.80 -21.86
C GLY A 339 6.85 -13.39 -20.39
N ILE A 340 5.74 -13.47 -19.64
CA ILE A 340 5.77 -13.35 -18.16
C ILE A 340 6.56 -14.53 -17.59
N VAL A 341 7.55 -14.27 -16.75
CA VAL A 341 8.38 -15.33 -16.16
C VAL A 341 8.21 -15.42 -14.65
N GLU A 342 7.95 -14.31 -13.96
CA GLU A 342 7.96 -14.33 -12.50
C GLU A 342 7.03 -13.27 -11.90
N LEU A 343 6.11 -13.70 -11.03
CA LEU A 343 5.33 -12.82 -10.17
C LEU A 343 6.00 -12.82 -8.80
N GLY A 344 6.34 -11.65 -8.29
CA GLY A 344 6.94 -11.50 -6.97
C GLY A 344 6.53 -10.19 -6.31
N LEU A 345 7.28 -9.83 -5.29
CA LEU A 345 7.06 -8.64 -4.50
C LEU A 345 8.29 -7.75 -4.54
N LEU A 346 8.12 -6.45 -4.74
CA LEU A 346 9.17 -5.45 -4.62
C LEU A 346 9.09 -4.80 -3.24
N ASP A 347 10.06 -5.06 -2.39
CA ASP A 347 10.07 -4.63 -0.99
C ASP A 347 10.91 -3.36 -0.79
N GLU A 348 10.26 -2.22 -0.56
CA GLU A 348 10.94 -0.94 -0.30
C GLU A 348 11.71 -0.93 1.03
N SER A 349 11.46 -1.88 1.93
CA SER A 349 12.23 -2.00 3.18
C SER A 349 13.68 -2.46 2.94
N ASN A 350 13.99 -2.93 1.73
CA ASN A 350 15.29 -3.46 1.38
C ASN A 350 15.79 -2.91 0.03
N ASP A 351 15.86 -1.58 -0.09
CA ASP A 351 16.31 -0.88 -1.31
C ASP A 351 15.57 -1.31 -2.58
N ALA A 352 14.26 -1.57 -2.45
CA ALA A 352 13.42 -2.13 -3.50
C ALA A 352 13.95 -3.48 -4.05
N ARG A 353 14.34 -4.39 -3.15
CA ARG A 353 14.70 -5.77 -3.52
C ARG A 353 13.45 -6.56 -3.91
N PHE A 354 13.60 -7.36 -4.95
CA PHE A 354 12.56 -8.28 -5.37
C PHE A 354 12.61 -9.61 -4.62
N VAL A 355 11.47 -9.98 -4.06
CA VAL A 355 11.16 -11.25 -3.43
C VAL A 355 10.39 -12.09 -4.45
N PRO A 356 11.00 -13.15 -4.99
CA PRO A 356 10.45 -13.87 -6.14
C PRO A 356 9.22 -14.72 -5.82
N ASP A 357 9.04 -15.15 -4.57
CA ASP A 357 7.94 -16.02 -4.17
C ASP A 357 7.11 -15.36 -3.05
N PRO A 358 5.88 -14.89 -3.34
CA PRO A 358 5.02 -14.31 -2.32
C PRO A 358 4.59 -15.32 -1.24
N ASN A 359 4.73 -16.64 -1.46
CA ASN A 359 4.48 -17.65 -0.41
C ASN A 359 5.49 -17.59 0.74
N LEU A 360 6.60 -16.88 0.58
CA LEU A 360 7.50 -16.56 1.67
C LEU A 360 6.83 -15.66 2.71
N ILE A 361 5.93 -14.79 2.26
CA ILE A 361 5.17 -13.88 3.11
C ILE A 361 3.83 -14.49 3.50
N PHE A 362 3.08 -15.04 2.55
CA PHE A 362 1.69 -15.40 2.79
C PHE A 362 1.38 -16.92 2.81
N PRO A 363 0.33 -17.36 3.52
CA PRO A 363 -0.45 -16.57 4.48
C PRO A 363 0.40 -16.17 5.69
N LEU A 364 0.09 -15.01 6.26
CA LEU A 364 0.78 -14.53 7.46
C LEU A 364 0.52 -15.48 8.63
N LYS A 365 1.49 -15.60 9.53
CA LYS A 365 1.35 -16.33 10.79
C LYS A 365 1.49 -15.41 11.99
N SER A 366 0.95 -15.83 13.12
CA SER A 366 1.12 -15.12 14.39
C SER A 366 2.54 -15.33 14.94
N SER A 367 3.15 -14.25 15.41
CA SER A 367 4.39 -14.27 16.18
C SER A 367 4.24 -13.40 17.42
N LYS A 368 5.32 -13.31 18.21
CA LYS A 368 5.43 -12.43 19.36
C LYS A 368 6.49 -11.37 19.12
N MET A 369 6.16 -10.13 19.48
CA MET A 369 7.10 -9.02 19.58
C MET A 369 6.85 -8.33 20.92
N MET A 370 7.79 -8.42 21.85
CA MET A 370 7.65 -7.83 23.19
C MET A 370 6.35 -8.29 23.88
N ASN A 371 6.03 -9.58 23.71
CA ASN A 371 4.82 -10.26 24.17
C ASN A 371 3.49 -9.80 23.52
N LEU A 372 3.50 -8.85 22.59
CA LEU A 372 2.36 -8.55 21.71
C LEU A 372 2.27 -9.60 20.61
N THR A 373 1.06 -10.03 20.27
CA THR A 373 0.83 -10.86 19.08
C THR A 373 0.93 -9.98 17.84
N VAL A 374 1.74 -10.36 16.86
CA VAL A 374 1.97 -9.61 15.62
C VAL A 374 1.93 -10.52 14.39
N PRO A 375 1.50 -10.00 13.22
CA PRO A 375 1.58 -10.73 11.96
C PRO A 375 3.02 -10.81 11.46
N MET A 376 3.45 -12.00 11.06
CA MET A 376 4.78 -12.28 10.53
C MET A 376 4.67 -13.08 9.23
N PRO A 377 5.59 -12.88 8.27
CA PRO A 377 5.71 -13.73 7.09
C PRO A 377 5.64 -15.24 7.40
N ARG A 378 5.03 -16.02 6.50
CA ARG A 378 4.90 -17.48 6.61
C ARG A 378 6.24 -18.17 6.85
N ASN A 379 7.23 -17.82 6.03
CA ASN A 379 8.58 -18.35 6.04
C ASN A 379 9.59 -17.24 6.33
N PRO A 380 9.64 -16.73 7.58
CA PRO A 380 10.50 -15.62 7.94
C PRO A 380 11.97 -16.01 7.92
N GLU A 381 12.32 -17.29 8.11
CA GLU A 381 13.71 -17.76 8.08
C GLU A 381 14.32 -17.62 6.69
N HIS A 382 13.61 -18.10 5.65
CA HIS A 382 14.07 -17.95 4.27
C HIS A 382 14.06 -16.47 3.86
N LEU A 383 13.04 -15.70 4.26
CA LEU A 383 13.03 -14.27 3.98
C LEU A 383 14.20 -13.55 4.66
N LEU A 384 14.50 -13.82 5.93
CA LEU A 384 15.64 -13.25 6.65
C LEU A 384 16.98 -13.65 6.01
N GLU A 385 17.13 -14.88 5.50
CA GLU A 385 18.32 -15.30 4.75
C GLU A 385 18.47 -14.50 3.44
N LEU A 386 17.37 -14.23 2.72
CA LEU A 386 17.39 -13.40 1.52
C LEU A 386 17.75 -11.93 1.83
N LEU A 387 17.32 -11.41 2.98
CA LEU A 387 17.55 -10.03 3.39
C LEU A 387 18.96 -9.81 3.96
N TYR A 388 19.38 -10.67 4.89
CA TYR A 388 20.58 -10.48 5.73
C TYR A 388 21.69 -11.51 5.46
N GLY A 389 21.48 -12.47 4.56
CA GLY A 389 22.41 -13.57 4.30
C GLY A 389 22.28 -14.72 5.29
N ARG A 390 23.04 -15.80 5.07
CA ARG A 390 22.95 -17.06 5.85
C ARG A 390 23.25 -16.89 7.34
N ASP A 391 24.08 -15.92 7.67
CA ASP A 391 24.53 -15.64 9.03
C ASP A 391 23.58 -14.72 9.80
N PHE A 392 22.38 -14.43 9.28
CA PHE A 392 21.38 -13.59 9.94
C PHE A 392 21.03 -14.05 11.37
N ARG A 393 21.31 -15.31 11.73
CA ARG A 393 21.08 -15.84 13.08
C ARG A 393 22.09 -15.30 14.10
N VAL A 394 23.26 -14.88 13.64
CA VAL A 394 24.33 -14.31 14.47
C VAL A 394 24.06 -12.82 14.68
N PRO A 395 23.98 -12.34 15.94
CA PRO A 395 23.88 -10.90 16.20
C PRO A 395 25.07 -10.13 15.62
N GLU A 396 24.80 -8.98 15.02
CA GLU A 396 25.84 -8.09 14.51
C GLU A 396 26.77 -7.60 15.63
N ARG A 397 26.16 -7.29 16.79
CA ARG A 397 26.87 -6.90 18.00
C ARG A 397 26.63 -7.86 19.14
N LYS A 398 27.68 -8.11 19.93
CA LYS A 398 27.62 -8.92 21.14
C LYS A 398 28.01 -8.09 22.36
N CYS A 399 27.34 -8.36 23.46
CA CYS A 399 27.56 -7.74 24.76
C CYS A 399 28.85 -8.27 25.37
N ASP A 400 29.81 -7.39 25.64
CA ASP A 400 30.94 -7.66 26.52
C ASP A 400 30.50 -7.52 27.97
N PRO A 401 30.37 -8.63 28.73
CA PRO A 401 29.89 -8.58 30.10
C PRO A 401 30.89 -7.93 31.07
N LEU A 402 32.18 -7.80 30.70
CA LEU A 402 33.19 -7.16 31.52
C LEU A 402 33.14 -5.63 31.38
N LYS A 403 32.84 -5.14 30.17
CA LYS A 403 32.76 -3.71 29.88
C LYS A 403 31.35 -3.13 29.97
N GLY A 404 30.32 -3.95 29.82
CA GLY A 404 28.93 -3.48 29.70
C GLY A 404 28.63 -2.80 28.36
N GLU A 405 29.40 -3.13 27.32
CA GLU A 405 29.34 -2.49 26.00
C GLU A 405 28.98 -3.49 24.89
N TRP A 406 28.38 -2.99 23.80
CA TRP A 406 28.14 -3.76 22.60
C TRP A 406 29.36 -3.65 21.69
N ILE A 407 29.98 -4.80 21.38
CA ILE A 407 31.14 -4.93 20.48
C ILE A 407 30.70 -5.51 19.15
#